data_AF-A0A843IXX2-F1
#
_entry.id   AF-A0A843IXX2-F1
#
_cell.length_a   1.000
_cell.length_b   1.000
_cell.length_c   1.000
_cell.angle_alpha   90.00
_cell.angle_beta   90.00
_cell.angle_gamma   90.00
#
_symmetry.space_group_name_H-M   'P 1'
#
loop_
_entity.id
_entity.type
_entity.pdbx_description
1 polymer ?
#
loop_
_entity_poly.entity_id
_entity_poly.type
_entity_poly.pdbx_seq_one_letter_code
_entity_poly.pdbx_strand_id
1 'polypeptide(L)'
;MIQKYLPVTKGLKDELMRYGEYVPRECYLNPRTGNLWQKHTDGRFTKITKNPRNVLRALDNYLEDISRKRERCMRNRKEWFGEKVE
;
A
#
# COMPACT_ATOMS: atom_id res chain seq x y z
N MET A 1 -20.56 5.17 6.83
CA MET A 1 -19.13 4.79 6.84
C MET A 1 -18.51 5.22 5.53
N ILE A 2 -17.70 6.27 5.53
CA ILE A 2 -16.92 6.66 4.33
C ILE A 2 -15.91 5.53 4.07
N GLN A 3 -16.10 4.75 3.01
CA GLN A 3 -15.07 3.80 2.57
C GLN A 3 -13.85 4.61 2.15
N LYS A 4 -12.84 4.64 3.02
CA LYS A 4 -11.61 5.38 2.79
C LYS A 4 -10.77 4.59 1.79
N TYR A 5 -10.93 4.91 0.51
CA TYR A 5 -10.10 4.40 -0.57
C TYR A 5 -8.68 4.96 -0.43
N LEU A 6 -7.68 4.09 -0.43
CA LEU A 6 -6.27 4.45 -0.33
C LEU A 6 -5.69 4.62 -1.74
N PRO A 7 -5.04 5.74 -2.07
CA PRO A 7 -4.34 5.86 -3.35
C PRO A 7 -3.17 4.85 -3.39
N VAL A 8 -3.03 4.14 -4.50
CA VAL A 8 -1.96 3.16 -4.68
C VAL A 8 -0.64 3.90 -4.99
N THR A 9 0.29 3.88 -4.03
CA THR A 9 1.63 4.45 -4.18
C THR A 9 2.49 3.58 -5.10
N LYS A 10 3.65 4.11 -5.55
CA LYS A 10 4.60 3.33 -6.37
C LYS A 10 5.03 2.02 -5.69
N GLY A 11 5.38 2.07 -4.41
CA GLY A 11 5.83 0.87 -3.68
C GLY A 11 4.73 -0.18 -3.53
N LEU A 12 3.49 0.25 -3.24
CA LEU A 12 2.36 -0.67 -3.16
C LEU A 12 2.00 -1.22 -4.55
N LYS A 13 2.10 -0.42 -5.61
CA LYS A 13 1.92 -0.86 -6.98
C LYS A 13 2.88 -2.00 -7.34
N ASP A 14 4.17 -1.83 -7.03
CA ASP A 14 5.18 -2.83 -7.35
C ASP A 14 4.87 -4.16 -6.64
N GLU A 15 4.43 -4.10 -5.38
CA GLU A 15 4.03 -5.30 -4.62
C GLU A 15 2.76 -5.95 -5.20
N LEU A 16 1.73 -5.16 -5.53
CA LEU A 16 0.52 -5.67 -6.17
C LEU A 16 0.82 -6.38 -7.50
N MET A 17 1.73 -5.81 -8.30
CA MET A 17 2.16 -6.41 -9.56
C MET A 17 2.92 -7.72 -9.36
N ARG A 18 3.73 -7.86 -8.30
CA ARG A 18 4.39 -9.15 -7.94
C ARG A 18 3.37 -10.25 -7.63
N TYR A 19 2.23 -9.87 -7.07
CA TYR A 19 1.12 -10.78 -6.79
C TYR A 19 0.16 -10.99 -7.99
N GLY A 20 0.52 -10.48 -9.17
CA GLY A 20 -0.21 -10.71 -10.42
C GLY A 20 -1.45 -9.83 -10.63
N GLU A 21 -1.59 -8.75 -9.86
CA GLU A 21 -2.62 -7.73 -10.07
C GLU A 21 -2.18 -6.70 -11.11
N TYR A 22 -3.15 -6.19 -11.87
CA TYR A 22 -2.92 -5.07 -12.79
C TYR A 22 -3.27 -3.75 -12.09
N VAL A 23 -2.34 -2.80 -12.13
CA VAL A 23 -2.48 -1.50 -11.45
C VAL A 23 -2.28 -0.35 -12.44
N PRO A 24 -3.37 0.25 -12.97
CA PRO A 24 -3.31 1.40 -13.87
C PRO A 24 -2.92 2.70 -13.14
N ARG A 25 -2.74 3.78 -13.90
CA ARG A 25 -2.63 5.14 -13.34
C ARG A 25 -3.95 5.51 -12.61
N GLU A 26 -3.85 6.29 -11.54
CA GLU A 26 -4.99 6.67 -10.67
C GLU A 26 -5.80 5.47 -10.13
N CYS A 27 -5.08 4.52 -9.54
CA CYS A 27 -5.66 3.36 -8.88
C CYS A 27 -5.82 3.59 -7.37
N TYR A 28 -6.92 3.08 -6.83
CA TYR A 28 -7.29 3.15 -5.43
C TYR A 28 -7.58 1.76 -4.88
N LEU A 29 -7.16 1.53 -3.63
CA LEU A 29 -7.35 0.29 -2.90
C LEU A 29 -8.38 0.47 -1.79
N ASN A 30 -9.32 -0.47 -1.67
CA ASN A 30 -10.12 -0.64 -0.48
C ASN A 30 -9.43 -1.68 0.43
N PRO A 31 -8.73 -1.26 1.50
CA PRO A 31 -7.91 -2.16 2.32
C PRO A 31 -8.73 -3.18 3.12
N ARG A 32 -10.03 -2.94 3.34
CA ARG A 32 -10.90 -3.88 4.06
C ARG A 32 -11.33 -5.06 3.20
N THR A 33 -11.48 -4.83 1.89
CA THR A 33 -12.03 -5.83 0.96
C THR A 33 -11.01 -6.37 -0.02
N GLY A 34 -9.83 -5.76 -0.11
CA GLY A 34 -8.83 -6.09 -1.13
C GLY A 34 -9.27 -5.70 -2.55
N ASN A 35 -10.23 -4.78 -2.69
CA ASN A 35 -10.69 -4.36 -4.01
C ASN A 35 -9.86 -3.17 -4.52
N LEU A 36 -9.27 -3.33 -5.71
CA LEU A 36 -8.69 -2.28 -6.53
C LEU A 36 -9.75 -1.63 -7.44
N TRP A 37 -9.70 -0.30 -7.50
CA TRP A 37 -10.57 0.56 -8.28
C TRP A 37 -9.72 1.49 -9.14
N GLN A 38 -10.09 1.64 -10.41
CA GLN A 38 -9.53 2.66 -11.29
C GLN A 38 -10.47 3.85 -11.32
N LYS A 39 -9.94 5.04 -11.10
CA LYS A 39 -10.66 6.29 -11.37
C LYS A 39 -10.41 6.69 -12.82
N HIS A 40 -11.49 6.99 -13.54
CA HIS A 40 -11.44 7.50 -14.91
C HIS A 40 -11.51 9.03 -14.90
N THR A 41 -11.13 9.64 -16.03
CA THR A 41 -11.12 11.10 -16.20
C THR A 41 -12.51 11.72 -16.08
N ASP A 42 -13.56 10.95 -16.38
CA ASP A 42 -14.97 11.33 -16.23
C ASP A 42 -15.49 11.21 -14.78
N GLY A 43 -14.63 10.86 -13.82
CA GLY A 43 -14.97 10.70 -12.41
C GLY A 43 -15.58 9.34 -12.05
N ARG A 44 -15.80 8.44 -13.01
CA ARG A 44 -16.28 7.08 -12.71
C ARG A 44 -15.20 6.23 -12.06
N PHE A 45 -15.64 5.27 -11.26
CA PHE A 45 -14.80 4.25 -10.65
C PHE A 45 -15.17 2.87 -11.18
N THR A 46 -14.19 2.12 -11.66
CA THR A 46 -14.38 0.73 -12.10
C THR A 46 -13.55 -0.20 -11.24
N LYS A 47 -14.17 -1.27 -10.74
CA LYS A 47 -13.45 -2.33 -10.04
C LYS A 47 -12.62 -3.11 -11.05
N ILE A 48 -11.32 -3.20 -10.80
CA ILE A 48 -10.33 -3.86 -11.67
C ILE A 48 -9.62 -5.04 -10.99
N THR A 49 -10.07 -5.40 -9.79
CA THR A 49 -9.44 -6.44 -8.98
C THR A 49 -9.52 -7.79 -9.66
N LYS A 50 -8.37 -8.47 -9.78
CA LYS A 50 -8.34 -9.85 -10.27
C LYS A 50 -8.58 -10.84 -9.14
N ASN A 51 -7.83 -10.71 -8.04
CA ASN A 51 -7.96 -11.56 -6.85
C ASN A 51 -7.81 -10.74 -5.56
N PRO A 52 -8.90 -10.51 -4.81
CA PRO A 52 -8.84 -9.74 -3.56
C PRO A 52 -7.89 -10.32 -2.50
N ARG A 53 -7.66 -11.64 -2.48
CA ARG A 53 -6.72 -12.26 -1.53
C ARG A 53 -5.28 -11.87 -1.82
N ASN A 54 -4.92 -11.78 -3.09
CA ASN A 54 -3.59 -11.36 -3.52
C ASN A 54 -3.35 -9.90 -3.17
N VAL A 55 -4.36 -9.06 -3.36
CA VAL A 55 -4.31 -7.65 -2.97
C VAL A 55 -4.09 -7.48 -1.47
N LEU A 56 -4.81 -8.23 -0.64
CA LEU A 56 -4.64 -8.17 0.82
C LEU A 56 -3.25 -8.63 1.25
N ARG A 57 -2.73 -9.73 0.68
CA ARG A 57 -1.36 -10.19 0.97
C ARG A 57 -0.30 -9.16 0.56
N ALA A 58 -0.45 -8.56 -0.62
CA ALA A 58 0.44 -7.50 -1.09
C ALA A 58 0.38 -6.27 -0.16
N LEU A 59 -0.80 -5.91 0.34
CA LEU A 59 -0.98 -4.83 1.28
C LEU A 59 -0.26 -5.12 2.61
N ASP A 60 -0.43 -6.31 3.18
CA ASP A 60 0.20 -6.70 4.44
C ASP A 60 1.73 -6.65 4.34
N ASN A 61 2.30 -7.24 3.28
CA ASN A 61 3.75 -7.17 3.03
C ASN A 61 4.25 -5.74 2.92
N TYR A 62 3.54 -4.90 2.16
CA TYR A 62 3.92 -3.49 1.98
C TYR A 62 3.90 -2.72 3.31
N LEU A 63 2.90 -2.98 4.17
CA LEU A 63 2.80 -2.35 5.49
C LEU A 63 3.91 -2.84 6.43
N GLU A 64 4.26 -4.13 6.37
CA GLU A 64 5.38 -4.69 7.13
C GLU A 64 6.71 -4.05 6.70
N ASP A 65 6.95 -3.93 5.40
CA ASP A 65 8.14 -3.28 4.84
C ASP A 65 8.26 -1.81 5.26
N ILE A 66 7.15 -1.07 5.28
CA ILE A 66 7.12 0.30 5.80
C ILE A 66 7.47 0.33 7.28
N SER A 67 6.92 -0.59 8.07
CA SER A 67 7.13 -0.64 9.51
C SER A 67 8.60 -0.92 9.82
N ARG A 68 9.21 -1.90 9.15
CA ARG A 68 10.66 -2.19 9.24
C ARG A 68 11.53 -0.99 8.85
N LYS A 69 11.17 -0.26 7.78
CA LYS A 69 11.90 0.96 7.37
C LYS A 69 11.77 2.06 8.42
N ARG A 70 10.60 2.25 9.02
CA ARG A 70 10.37 3.24 10.09
C ARG A 70 11.18 2.92 11.33
N GLU A 71 11.20 1.66 11.77
CA GLU A 71 12.03 1.21 12.89
C GLU A 71 13.52 1.48 12.64
N ARG A 72 14.02 1.17 11.44
CA ARG A 72 15.40 1.47 11.05
C ARG A 72 15.68 2.97 11.10
N CYS A 73 14.79 3.81 10.56
CA CYS A 73 14.94 5.25 10.63
C CYS A 73 14.95 5.77 12.07
N MET A 74 14.10 5.22 12.95
CA MET A 74 14.05 5.59 14.37
C MET A 74 15.31 5.16 15.12
N ARG A 75 15.83 3.96 14.84
CA ARG A 75 17.10 3.47 15.40
C ARG A 75 18.26 4.38 15.00
N ASN A 76 18.40 4.64 13.69
CA ASN A 76 19.42 5.54 13.19
C ASN A 76 19.28 6.91 13.86
N ARG A 77 18.06 7.46 13.95
CA ARG A 77 17.82 8.73 14.63
C ARG A 77 18.38 8.74 16.06
N LYS A 78 18.07 7.71 16.86
CA LYS A 78 18.61 7.60 18.23
C LYS A 78 20.14 7.56 18.25
N GLU A 79 20.77 6.81 17.33
CA GLU A 79 22.23 6.77 17.18
C GLU A 79 22.82 8.14 16.82
N TRP A 80 22.21 8.87 15.87
CA TRP A 80 22.65 10.20 15.44
C TRP A 80 22.52 11.27 16.53
N PHE A 81 21.50 11.17 17.39
CA PHE A 81 21.26 12.11 18.49
C PHE A 81 21.84 11.65 19.85
N GLY A 82 22.55 10.51 19.89
CA GLY A 82 23.21 10.00 21.09
C GLY A 82 22.26 9.49 22.19
N GLU A 83 20.98 9.23 21.88
CA GLU A 83 20.07 8.57 22.81
C GLU A 83 20.43 7.08 22.90
N LYS A 84 20.85 6.60 24.08
CA LYS A 84 21.09 5.17 24.32
C LYS A 84 19.83 4.37 23.98
N VAL A 85 19.96 3.43 23.05
CA VAL A 85 18.94 2.40 22.82
C VAL A 85 19.19 1.33 23.87
N GLU A 86 18.43 1.35 24.97
CA GLU A 86 18.34 0.22 25.91
C GLU A 86 17.57 -0.96 25.28
#